data_AF-A0A1B3E1F2-F1
#
_entry.id   AF-A0A1B3E1F2-F1
#
_cell.length_a   1.000
_cell.length_b   1.000
_cell.length_c   1.000
_cell.angle_alpha   90.00
_cell.angle_beta   90.00
_cell.angle_gamma   90.00
#
_symmetry.space_group_name_H-M   'P 1'
#
loop_
_entity.id
_entity.type
_entity.pdbx_description
1 polymer ?
#
loop_
_entity_poly.entity_id
_entity_poly.type
_entity_poly.pdbx_seq_one_letter_code
_entity_poly.pdbx_strand_id
1 'polypeptide(L)'
;MVRHLASTARPAIVIAGNGMCSGGRIVNYLKAMLGDSRHNVLFVGYRANGTPGQLIQKHGPKGGYVDLDGERFDVRAGIHTVGGYSAHADQKGLVNFVTRMRHWPSEIRLVHGENTAKNALSKQLTTHYQQRDVAADIRIP
;
A
#
# COMPACT_ATOMS: atom_id res chain seq x y z
N MET A 1 -3.87 7.98 -26.41
CA MET A 1 -4.48 6.89 -25.61
C MET A 1 -5.37 7.42 -24.49
N VAL A 2 -4.86 8.12 -23.47
CA VAL A 2 -5.67 8.64 -22.33
C VAL A 2 -6.91 9.42 -22.79
N ARG A 3 -6.74 10.42 -23.67
CA ARG A 3 -7.86 11.21 -24.20
C ARG A 3 -8.93 10.38 -24.92
N HIS A 4 -8.52 9.38 -25.69
CA HIS A 4 -9.44 8.49 -26.41
C HIS A 4 -10.28 7.67 -25.42
N LEU A 5 -9.67 7.12 -24.38
CA LEU A 5 -10.39 6.35 -23.36
C LEU A 5 -11.37 7.23 -22.58
N ALA A 6 -10.95 8.44 -22.20
CA ALA A 6 -11.82 9.39 -21.49
C ALA A 6 -13.01 9.86 -22.35
N SER A 7 -12.81 10.13 -23.65
CA SER A 7 -13.86 10.70 -24.50
C SER A 7 -14.82 9.66 -25.09
N THR A 8 -14.37 8.43 -25.34
CA THR A 8 -15.18 7.44 -26.09
C THR A 8 -16.07 6.56 -25.22
N ALA A 9 -15.87 6.56 -23.89
CA ALA A 9 -16.57 5.68 -22.96
C ALA A 9 -16.46 4.18 -23.28
N ARG A 10 -15.49 3.76 -24.12
CA ARG A 10 -15.26 2.36 -24.43
C ARG A 10 -14.70 1.65 -23.19
N PRO A 11 -15.29 0.52 -22.76
CA PRO A 11 -14.78 -0.24 -21.63
C PRO A 11 -13.33 -0.71 -21.85
N ALA A 12 -12.48 -0.48 -20.87
CA ALA A 12 -11.07 -0.89 -20.90
C ALA A 12 -10.52 -1.10 -19.48
N ILE A 13 -9.50 -1.95 -19.36
CA ILE A 13 -8.67 -2.08 -18.16
C ILE A 13 -7.31 -1.47 -18.47
N VAL A 14 -6.88 -0.51 -17.65
CA VAL A 14 -5.55 0.10 -17.74
C VAL A 14 -4.74 -0.29 -16.52
N ILE A 15 -3.58 -0.90 -16.75
CA ILE A 15 -2.58 -1.17 -15.72
C ILE A 15 -1.42 -0.21 -15.97
N ALA A 16 -1.16 0.69 -15.03
CA ALA A 16 -0.07 1.65 -15.12
C ALA A 16 0.60 1.86 -13.76
N GLY A 17 1.93 1.84 -13.74
CA GLY A 17 2.72 2.26 -12.59
C GLY A 17 2.84 3.80 -12.50
N ASN A 18 3.24 4.34 -11.34
CA ASN A 18 3.63 3.66 -10.10
C ASN A 18 2.43 3.45 -9.14
N GLY A 19 2.40 2.34 -8.38
CA GLY A 19 1.31 1.99 -7.44
C GLY A 19 1.08 2.97 -6.27
N MET A 20 2.01 3.90 -6.03
CA MET A 20 1.87 5.02 -5.08
C MET A 20 1.22 6.26 -5.71
N CYS A 21 1.04 6.27 -7.03
CA CYS A 21 0.50 7.39 -7.81
C CYS A 21 1.29 8.70 -7.67
N SER A 22 2.57 8.64 -7.28
CA SER A 22 3.44 9.80 -7.12
C SER A 22 4.10 10.27 -8.42
N GLY A 23 3.90 9.55 -9.53
CA GLY A 23 4.51 9.89 -10.81
C GLY A 23 4.27 8.85 -11.89
N GLY A 24 4.69 9.18 -13.11
CA GLY A 24 4.55 8.32 -14.28
C GLY A 24 3.16 8.39 -14.93
N ARG A 25 2.88 7.44 -15.83
CA ARG A 25 1.68 7.49 -16.69
C ARG A 25 0.38 7.41 -15.90
N ILE A 26 0.37 6.76 -14.72
CA ILE A 26 -0.81 6.65 -13.87
C ILE A 26 -1.39 8.04 -13.51
N VAL A 27 -0.55 9.05 -13.30
CA VAL A 27 -0.99 10.41 -12.97
C VAL A 27 -1.85 10.99 -14.09
N ASN A 28 -1.47 10.77 -15.36
CA ASN A 28 -2.24 11.25 -16.51
C ASN A 28 -3.63 10.59 -16.59
N TYR A 29 -3.74 9.31 -16.23
CA TYR A 29 -5.05 8.64 -16.16
C TYR A 29 -5.89 9.19 -15.01
N LEU A 30 -5.29 9.35 -13.83
CA LEU A 30 -5.99 9.89 -12.66
C LEU A 30 -6.53 11.29 -12.94
N LYS A 31 -5.72 12.19 -13.47
CA LYS A 31 -6.14 13.55 -13.85
C LYS A 31 -7.32 13.54 -14.83
N ALA A 32 -7.32 12.61 -15.79
CA ALA A 32 -8.36 12.51 -16.80
C ALA A 32 -9.64 11.80 -16.31
N MET A 33 -9.56 10.96 -15.28
CA MET A 33 -10.63 10.01 -14.94
C MET A 33 -11.21 10.18 -13.53
N LEU A 34 -10.49 10.80 -12.57
CA LEU A 34 -10.96 10.90 -11.18
C LEU A 34 -12.28 11.66 -11.03
N GLY A 35 -12.49 12.69 -11.85
CA GLY A 35 -13.68 13.55 -11.78
C GLY A 35 -14.96 12.94 -12.35
N ASP A 36 -14.93 11.70 -12.84
CA ASP A 36 -16.07 11.06 -13.51
C ASP A 36 -16.43 9.72 -12.83
N SER A 37 -17.70 9.61 -12.40
CA SER A 37 -18.21 8.45 -11.66
C SER A 37 -18.34 7.17 -12.50
N ARG A 38 -18.19 7.26 -13.83
CA ARG A 38 -18.15 6.09 -14.71
C ARG A 38 -16.86 5.29 -14.56
N HIS A 39 -15.81 5.89 -14.00
CA HIS A 39 -14.50 5.27 -13.85
C HIS A 39 -14.33 4.65 -12.46
N ASN A 40 -13.41 3.68 -12.37
CA ASN A 40 -13.02 3.05 -11.13
C ASN A 40 -11.49 2.99 -11.02
N VAL A 41 -10.97 3.26 -9.82
CA VAL A 41 -9.56 3.08 -9.46
C VAL A 41 -9.45 1.90 -8.51
N LEU A 42 -8.65 0.90 -8.88
CA LEU A 42 -8.43 -0.30 -8.10
C LEU A 42 -6.98 -0.34 -7.60
N PHE A 43 -6.81 -0.36 -6.28
CA PHE A 43 -5.51 -0.55 -5.64
C PHE A 43 -5.31 -1.99 -5.19
N VAL A 44 -4.15 -2.57 -5.51
CA VAL A 44 -3.83 -3.99 -5.24
C VAL A 44 -2.61 -4.19 -4.31
N GLY A 45 -2.09 -3.11 -3.71
CA GLY A 45 -0.89 -3.17 -2.87
C GLY A 45 -0.88 -2.12 -1.77
N TYR A 46 0.20 -2.05 -0.99
CA TYR A 46 0.37 -1.03 0.04
C TYR A 46 0.55 0.36 -0.57
N ARG A 47 0.08 1.41 0.14
CA ARG A 47 0.27 2.81 -0.23
C ARG A 47 0.87 3.55 0.96
N ALA A 48 2.05 4.13 0.76
CA ALA A 48 2.74 4.84 1.82
C ALA A 48 1.97 6.11 2.21
N ASN A 49 2.00 6.45 3.50
CA ASN A 49 1.38 7.66 4.02
C ASN A 49 1.89 8.90 3.27
N GLY A 50 0.99 9.83 2.96
CA GLY A 50 1.30 11.06 2.23
C GLY A 50 1.47 10.91 0.71
N THR A 51 1.39 9.69 0.15
CA THR A 51 1.35 9.51 -1.29
C THR A 51 -0.02 9.87 -1.87
N PRO A 52 -0.11 10.34 -3.12
CA PRO A 52 -1.40 10.58 -3.76
C PRO A 52 -2.30 9.34 -3.76
N GLY A 53 -1.73 8.14 -3.96
CA GLY A 53 -2.50 6.89 -3.88
C GLY A 53 -3.13 6.65 -2.52
N GLN A 54 -2.44 7.00 -1.43
CA GLN A 54 -3.00 6.91 -0.07
C GLN A 54 -4.10 7.96 0.16
N LEU A 55 -3.94 9.19 -0.35
CA LEU A 55 -4.95 10.23 -0.23
C LEU A 55 -6.23 9.87 -1.00
N ILE A 56 -6.09 9.39 -2.24
CA ILE A 56 -7.21 8.91 -3.07
C ILE A 56 -7.95 7.78 -2.36
N GLN A 57 -7.22 6.79 -1.82
CA GLN A 57 -7.84 5.70 -1.06
C GLN A 57 -8.62 6.20 0.16
N LYS A 58 -8.04 7.13 0.92
CA LYS A 58 -8.59 7.61 2.18
C LYS A 58 -9.78 8.55 2.00
N HIS A 59 -9.70 9.45 1.03
CA HIS A 59 -10.64 10.56 0.84
C HIS A 59 -11.64 10.29 -0.29
N GLY A 60 -11.29 9.49 -1.29
CA GLY A 60 -12.14 9.21 -2.44
C GLY A 60 -13.50 8.61 -2.11
N PRO A 61 -13.61 7.57 -1.25
CA PRO A 61 -14.91 7.02 -0.83
C PRO A 61 -15.85 8.02 -0.14
N LYS A 62 -15.34 9.19 0.26
CA LYS A 62 -16.10 10.26 0.92
C LYS A 62 -16.35 11.47 0.00
N GLY A 63 -16.06 11.35 -1.30
CA GLY A 63 -16.16 12.45 -2.26
C GLY A 63 -15.09 13.54 -2.04
N GLY A 64 -13.89 13.16 -1.59
CA GLY A 64 -12.79 14.10 -1.38
C GLY A 64 -12.06 14.49 -2.65
N TYR A 65 -10.87 15.07 -2.48
CA TYR A 65 -9.98 15.50 -3.57
C TYR A 65 -8.56 14.97 -3.36
N VAL A 66 -7.75 15.06 -4.40
CA VAL A 66 -6.30 14.85 -4.35
C VAL A 66 -5.60 15.92 -5.17
N ASP A 67 -4.44 16.37 -4.71
CA ASP A 67 -3.59 17.27 -5.49
C ASP A 67 -2.58 16.44 -6.31
N LEU A 68 -2.53 16.67 -7.62
CA LEU A 68 -1.65 15.98 -8.57
C LEU A 68 -0.91 17.02 -9.42
N ASP A 69 0.41 17.03 -9.34
CA ASP A 69 1.29 18.04 -9.95
C ASP A 69 0.87 19.50 -9.66
N GLY A 70 0.44 19.76 -8.41
CA GLY A 70 0.06 21.10 -7.96
C GLY A 70 -1.36 21.54 -8.32
N GLU A 71 -2.14 20.69 -9.00
CA GLU A 71 -3.54 20.95 -9.33
C GLU A 71 -4.47 20.01 -8.55
N ARG A 72 -5.61 20.54 -8.10
CA ARG A 72 -6.61 19.80 -7.33
C ARG A 72 -7.60 19.07 -8.23
N PHE A 73 -7.83 17.79 -7.95
CA PHE A 73 -8.80 16.95 -8.65
C PHE A 73 -9.82 16.35 -7.68
N ASP A 74 -11.11 16.56 -7.97
CA ASP A 74 -12.21 15.88 -7.28
C ASP A 74 -12.17 14.37 -7.55
N VAL A 75 -12.40 13.57 -6.51
CA VAL A 75 -12.50 12.12 -6.61
C VAL A 75 -13.97 11.71 -6.62
N ARG A 76 -14.53 11.59 -7.83
CA ARG A 76 -15.89 11.09 -8.09
C ARG A 76 -15.90 9.65 -8.60
N ALA A 77 -14.78 9.18 -9.15
CA ALA A 77 -14.57 7.80 -9.55
C ALA A 77 -14.70 6.84 -8.36
N GLY A 78 -15.18 5.62 -8.61
CA GLY A 78 -15.24 4.58 -7.59
C GLY A 78 -13.84 4.14 -7.15
N ILE A 79 -13.58 4.10 -5.83
CA ILE A 79 -12.26 3.72 -5.29
C ILE A 79 -12.34 2.39 -4.57
N HIS A 80 -11.58 1.41 -5.05
CA HIS A 80 -11.58 0.04 -4.54
C HIS A 80 -10.19 -0.38 -4.09
N THR A 81 -10.13 -1.26 -3.08
CA THR A 81 -8.89 -1.88 -2.62
C THR A 81 -9.09 -3.38 -2.52
N VAL A 82 -8.21 -4.14 -3.16
CA VAL A 82 -8.18 -5.60 -3.04
C VAL A 82 -6.89 -6.00 -2.34
N GLY A 83 -7.04 -6.66 -1.20
CA GLY A 83 -5.92 -7.25 -0.45
C GLY A 83 -5.42 -8.55 -1.07
N GLY A 84 -4.33 -9.10 -0.55
CA GLY A 84 -3.83 -10.42 -0.95
C GLY A 84 -2.94 -10.44 -2.21
N TYR A 85 -2.84 -9.33 -2.94
CA TYR A 85 -1.91 -9.19 -4.09
C TYR A 85 -0.58 -8.51 -3.74
N SER A 86 -0.36 -8.19 -2.46
CA SER A 86 0.94 -7.73 -1.98
C SER A 86 1.93 -8.90 -2.00
N ALA A 87 3.12 -8.68 -2.57
CA ALA A 87 4.22 -9.64 -2.49
C ALA A 87 4.86 -9.69 -1.08
N HIS A 88 4.44 -8.82 -0.16
CA HIS A 88 4.92 -8.80 1.22
C HIS A 88 4.14 -9.76 2.11
N ALA A 89 4.87 -10.52 2.92
CA ALA A 89 4.29 -11.31 4.00
C ALA A 89 3.55 -10.41 5.01
N ASP A 90 2.43 -10.90 5.51
CA ASP A 90 1.75 -10.29 6.65
C ASP A 90 2.54 -10.54 7.96
N GLN A 91 2.06 -9.97 9.07
CA GLN A 91 2.73 -10.13 10.37
C GLN A 91 2.90 -11.61 10.74
N LYS A 92 1.86 -12.43 10.52
CA LYS A 92 1.91 -13.87 10.80
C LYS A 92 2.96 -14.57 9.93
N GLY A 93 3.05 -14.22 8.65
CA GLY A 93 4.06 -14.70 7.73
C GLY A 93 5.48 -14.34 8.16
N LEU A 94 5.71 -13.11 8.62
CA LEU A 94 7.01 -12.65 9.12
C LEU A 94 7.41 -13.37 10.42
N VAL A 95 6.47 -13.55 11.35
CA VAL A 95 6.71 -14.34 12.57
C VAL A 95 7.00 -15.80 12.22
N ASN A 96 6.23 -16.39 11.30
CA ASN A 96 6.45 -17.76 10.84
C ASN A 96 7.80 -17.92 10.15
N PHE A 97 8.25 -16.91 9.41
CA PHE A 97 9.56 -16.93 8.75
C PHE A 97 10.69 -17.12 9.77
N VAL A 98 10.65 -16.39 10.89
CA VAL A 98 11.64 -16.54 11.97
C VAL A 98 11.44 -17.85 12.73
N THR A 99 10.21 -18.13 13.16
CA THR A 99 9.92 -19.24 14.08
C THR A 99 10.07 -20.62 13.43
N ARG A 100 10.03 -20.71 12.09
CA ARG A 100 10.26 -21.96 11.34
C ARG A 100 11.71 -22.19 10.92
N MET A 101 12.64 -21.29 11.26
CA MET A 101 14.06 -21.55 11.04
C MET A 101 14.54 -22.70 11.93
N ARG A 102 15.47 -23.52 11.41
CA ARG A 102 16.09 -24.61 12.18
C ARG A 102 16.78 -24.08 13.45
N HIS A 103 17.47 -22.95 13.32
CA HIS A 103 18.07 -22.22 14.43
C HIS A 103 17.50 -20.80 14.42
N TRP A 104 16.95 -20.36 15.54
CA TRP A 104 16.41 -19.01 15.65
C TRP A 104 17.55 -18.01 15.72
N PRO A 105 17.46 -16.87 15.01
CA PRO A 105 18.51 -15.86 15.04
C PRO A 105 18.63 -15.27 16.45
N SER A 106 19.86 -15.02 16.90
CA SER A 106 20.13 -14.33 18.17
C SER A 106 19.98 -12.81 18.07
N GLU A 107 19.95 -12.26 16.85
CA GLU A 107 19.76 -10.83 16.59
C GLU A 107 18.76 -10.63 15.44
N ILE A 108 17.80 -9.73 15.62
CA ILE A 108 16.82 -9.34 14.59
C ILE A 108 16.76 -7.81 14.51
N ARG A 109 16.98 -7.26 13.33
CA ARG A 109 16.83 -5.83 13.05
C ARG A 109 15.61 -5.56 12.19
N LEU A 110 14.64 -4.81 12.73
CA LEU A 110 13.42 -4.43 12.03
C LEU A 110 13.63 -3.11 11.32
N VAL A 111 13.78 -3.16 9.99
CA VAL A 111 14.22 -2.01 9.19
C VAL A 111 13.08 -1.30 8.48
N HIS A 112 12.61 -1.85 7.36
CA HIS A 112 11.66 -1.21 6.45
C HIS A 112 10.22 -1.39 6.95
N GLY A 113 9.53 -0.28 7.20
CA GLY A 113 8.14 -0.27 7.66
C GLY A 113 7.88 0.90 8.59
N GLU A 114 6.60 1.21 8.79
CA GLU A 114 6.19 2.23 9.75
C GLU A 114 6.61 1.84 11.17
N ASN A 115 6.98 2.83 12.00
CA ASN A 115 7.41 2.57 13.38
C ASN A 115 6.37 1.79 14.20
N THR A 116 5.09 2.07 14.00
CA THR A 116 3.98 1.34 14.63
C THR A 116 3.97 -0.14 14.23
N ALA A 117 4.13 -0.43 12.94
CA ALA A 117 4.20 -1.79 12.42
C ALA A 117 5.45 -2.53 12.92
N LYS A 118 6.60 -1.85 12.96
CA LYS A 118 7.86 -2.40 13.51
C LYS A 118 7.73 -2.73 14.99
N ASN A 119 7.17 -1.82 15.79
CA ASN A 119 6.94 -2.05 17.22
C ASN A 119 5.98 -3.23 17.45
N ALA A 120 4.90 -3.32 16.67
CA ALA A 120 3.97 -4.43 16.76
C ALA A 120 4.62 -5.78 16.41
N LEU A 121 5.44 -5.83 15.36
CA LEU A 121 6.18 -7.04 14.98
C LEU A 121 7.24 -7.41 16.03
N SER A 122 7.97 -6.42 16.56
CA SER A 122 8.94 -6.62 17.65
C SER A 122 8.29 -7.30 18.84
N LYS A 123 7.13 -6.78 19.29
CA LYS A 123 6.38 -7.36 20.40
C LYS A 123 6.00 -8.83 20.15
N GLN A 124 5.51 -9.14 18.94
CA GLN A 124 5.14 -10.52 18.59
C GLN A 124 6.34 -11.45 18.62
N LEU A 125 7.47 -11.05 18.03
CA LEU A 125 8.69 -11.84 18.04
C LEU A 125 9.18 -12.05 19.48
N THR A 126 9.26 -11.01 20.30
CA THR A 126 9.67 -11.11 21.71
C THR A 126 8.81 -12.12 22.47
N THR A 127 7.48 -12.08 22.28
CA THR A 127 6.57 -13.07 22.91
C THR A 127 6.92 -14.50 22.52
N HIS A 128 7.22 -14.77 21.24
CA HIS A 128 7.61 -16.11 20.80
C HIS A 128 8.97 -16.57 21.35
N TYR A 129 9.94 -15.67 21.46
CA TYR A 129 11.25 -15.98 22.05
C TYR A 129 11.15 -16.28 23.55
N GLN A 130 10.35 -15.50 24.28
CA GLN A 130 10.06 -15.75 25.70
C GLN A 130 9.39 -17.11 25.92
N GLN A 131 8.42 -17.50 25.07
CA GLN A 131 7.74 -18.79 25.17
C GLN A 131 8.67 -20.00 24.96
N ARG A 132 9.77 -19.82 24.23
CA ARG A 132 10.75 -20.88 23.94
C ARG A 132 11.95 -20.85 24.87
N ASP A 133 12.00 -19.87 25.79
CA ASP A 133 13.15 -19.62 26.67
C ASP A 133 14.47 -19.42 25.88
N VAL A 134 14.39 -18.70 24.77
CA VAL A 134 15.54 -18.35 23.93
C VAL A 134 15.76 -16.85 23.98
N ALA A 135 17.00 -16.41 24.26
CA ALA A 135 17.35 -15.01 24.21
C ALA A 135 17.51 -14.52 22.76
N ALA A 136 17.03 -13.31 22.47
CA ALA A 136 17.34 -12.59 21.24
C ALA A 136 17.38 -11.08 21.45
N ASP A 137 18.23 -10.45 20.65
CA ASP A 137 18.39 -9.01 20.55
C ASP A 137 17.55 -8.49 19.38
N ILE A 138 16.34 -8.01 19.69
CA ILE A 138 15.37 -7.52 18.69
C ILE A 138 15.38 -6.00 18.72
N ARG A 139 15.88 -5.37 17.65
CA ARG A 139 16.08 -3.92 17.56
C ARG A 139 15.34 -3.30 16.40
N ILE A 140 14.90 -2.07 16.61
CA ILE A 140 14.41 -1.17 15.56
C ILE A 140 15.47 -0.07 15.41
N PRO A 141 16.40 -0.18 14.45
CA PRO A 141 17.31 0.90 14.13
C PRO A 141 16.57 2.12 13.57
#